data_AF-R5L6K2-F1
#
_entry.id   AF-R5L6K2-F1
#
_cell.length_a   1.000
_cell.length_b   1.000
_cell.length_c   1.000
_cell.angle_alpha   90.00
_cell.angle_beta   90.00
_cell.angle_gamma   90.00
#
_symmetry.space_group_name_H-M   'P 1'
#
loop_
_entity.id
_entity.type
_entity.pdbx_description
1 polymer ?
#
loop_
_entity_poly.entity_id
_entity_poly.type
_entity_poly.pdbx_seq_one_letter_code
_entity_poly.pdbx_strand_id
1 'polypeptide(L)'
;MNLLYKREYPINDKIKVIIPTVGEIIDNEDDYYDIVTVLTGMPIDFMVQLDDIGIDFSQINEYDLFLLFFGALKNKDTHLVFGDLDLSKFELATNQQNGMTVLVDWENDIVIDKAIHDKFANALRTIHHYKKDTRKPANKEAKEYMIERARKKLKRLKRKNASNISPLERKIIAMVNTTEYKYNFEGTRELSIYQFNESVNQVIRKNEHDNAMYGVYMGTLKISDIPKEVADWISNN
;
A
#
# COMPACT_ATOMS: atom_id res chain seq x y z
N MET A 1 0.94 -9.75 12.85
CA MET A 1 0.10 -10.51 11.89
C MET A 1 1.00 -11.52 11.19
N ASN A 2 0.68 -12.81 11.15
CA ASN A 2 1.51 -13.80 10.45
C ASN A 2 0.96 -14.05 9.04
N LEU A 3 1.71 -13.62 8.02
CA LEU A 3 1.33 -13.72 6.60
C LEU A 3 2.29 -14.56 5.75
N LEU A 4 3.42 -15.01 6.31
CA LEU A 4 4.55 -15.54 5.53
C LEU A 4 4.16 -16.67 4.57
N TYR A 5 3.25 -17.55 4.98
CA TYR A 5 2.78 -18.69 4.18
C TYR A 5 1.28 -18.60 3.85
N LYS A 6 0.66 -17.44 4.03
CA LYS A 6 -0.76 -17.24 3.74
C LYS A 6 -0.95 -16.80 2.30
N ARG A 7 -2.05 -17.27 1.69
CA ARG A 7 -2.55 -16.82 0.38
C ARG A 7 -3.80 -15.96 0.51
N GLU A 8 -4.43 -15.98 1.68
CA GLU A 8 -5.58 -15.15 2.01
C GLU A 8 -5.55 -14.78 3.49
N TYR A 9 -6.18 -13.65 3.82
CA TYR A 9 -6.31 -13.13 5.17
C TYR A 9 -7.79 -12.79 5.44
N PRO A 10 -8.46 -13.54 6.33
CA PRO A 10 -9.87 -13.29 6.64
C PRO A 10 -10.02 -11.99 7.45
N ILE A 11 -10.97 -11.15 7.04
CA ILE A 11 -11.34 -9.91 7.74
C ILE A 11 -12.54 -10.16 8.66
N ASN A 12 -13.50 -10.94 8.16
CA ASN A 12 -14.63 -11.52 8.88
C ASN A 12 -15.08 -12.80 8.13
N ASP A 13 -16.24 -13.36 8.48
CA ASP A 13 -16.73 -14.61 7.89
C ASP A 13 -17.10 -14.50 6.40
N LYS A 14 -17.29 -13.29 5.86
CA LYS A 14 -17.76 -13.03 4.49
C LYS A 14 -16.73 -12.29 3.61
N ILE A 15 -15.75 -11.62 4.20
CA ILE A 15 -14.76 -10.78 3.53
C ILE A 15 -13.37 -11.29 3.86
N LYS A 16 -12.58 -11.49 2.82
CA LYS A 16 -11.16 -11.85 2.91
C LYS A 16 -10.33 -10.99 1.95
N VAL A 17 -9.06 -10.83 2.29
CA VAL A 17 -8.07 -10.18 1.42
C VAL A 17 -7.16 -11.26 0.85
N ILE A 18 -6.98 -11.28 -0.47
CA ILE A 18 -6.08 -12.19 -1.16
C ILE A 18 -4.65 -11.65 -1.09
N ILE A 19 -3.69 -12.56 -0.95
CA ILE A 19 -2.26 -12.29 -0.99
C ILE A 19 -1.72 -12.91 -2.28
N PRO A 20 -1.80 -12.19 -3.41
CA PRO A 20 -1.44 -12.74 -4.70
C PRO A 20 0.07 -13.00 -4.78
N THR A 21 0.44 -13.84 -5.74
CA THR A 21 1.81 -14.06 -6.19
C THR A 21 2.33 -12.87 -6.98
N VAL A 22 3.65 -12.75 -7.05
CA VAL A 22 4.31 -11.80 -7.97
C VAL A 22 3.88 -12.08 -9.41
N GLY A 23 3.72 -13.36 -9.78
CA GLY A 23 3.29 -13.77 -11.11
C GLY A 23 1.86 -13.37 -11.49
N GLU A 24 0.94 -13.34 -10.53
CA GLU A 24 -0.43 -12.89 -10.78
C GLU A 24 -0.50 -11.37 -10.92
N ILE A 25 0.34 -10.62 -10.21
CA ILE A 25 0.37 -9.15 -10.30
C ILE A 25 1.02 -8.68 -11.59
N ILE A 26 2.12 -9.30 -12.03
CA ILE A 26 2.94 -8.76 -13.13
C ILE A 26 2.18 -8.67 -14.46
N ASP A 27 1.19 -9.53 -14.67
CA ASP A 27 0.39 -9.58 -15.90
C ASP A 27 -0.57 -8.37 -16.01
N ASN A 28 -0.99 -7.78 -14.87
CA ASN A 28 -1.81 -6.56 -14.85
C ASN A 28 -1.47 -5.67 -13.63
N GLU A 29 -0.21 -5.23 -13.57
CA GLU A 29 0.35 -4.54 -12.42
C GLU A 29 -0.34 -3.20 -12.13
N ASP A 30 -0.61 -2.42 -13.19
CA ASP A 30 -1.14 -1.06 -13.05
C ASP A 30 -2.54 -1.09 -12.44
N ASP A 31 -3.44 -1.94 -12.92
CA ASP A 31 -4.79 -2.07 -12.36
C ASP A 31 -4.76 -2.56 -10.91
N TYR A 32 -3.90 -3.54 -10.62
CA TYR A 32 -3.74 -4.08 -9.27
C TYR A 32 -3.29 -2.99 -8.29
N TYR A 33 -2.19 -2.28 -8.59
CA TYR A 33 -1.70 -1.25 -7.70
C TYR A 33 -2.60 -0.03 -7.64
N ASP A 34 -3.34 0.30 -8.70
CA ASP A 34 -4.38 1.32 -8.66
C ASP A 34 -5.45 0.98 -7.62
N ILE A 35 -5.96 -0.27 -7.63
CA ILE A 35 -6.95 -0.75 -6.66
C ILE A 35 -6.39 -0.68 -5.24
N VAL A 36 -5.19 -1.21 -5.01
CA VAL A 36 -4.53 -1.17 -3.69
C VAL A 36 -4.33 0.28 -3.23
N THR A 37 -3.95 1.19 -4.14
CA THR A 37 -3.74 2.61 -3.82
C THR A 37 -5.04 3.28 -3.41
N VAL A 38 -6.15 2.99 -4.09
CA VAL A 38 -7.47 3.52 -3.72
C VAL A 38 -7.93 2.98 -2.36
N LEU A 39 -7.74 1.68 -2.10
CA LEU A 39 -8.18 1.03 -0.86
C LEU A 39 -7.34 1.38 0.37
N THR A 40 -6.07 1.74 0.17
CA THR A 40 -5.14 2.07 1.27
C THR A 40 -4.84 3.56 1.39
N GLY A 41 -5.38 4.35 0.48
CA GLY A 41 -5.14 5.78 0.32
C GLY A 41 -5.48 6.60 1.56
N MET A 42 -4.65 7.61 1.84
CA MET A 42 -4.95 8.65 2.81
C MET A 42 -5.31 9.95 2.07
N PRO A 43 -6.12 10.85 2.67
CA PRO A 43 -6.46 12.13 2.04
C PRO A 43 -5.24 12.95 1.60
N ILE A 44 -4.15 12.88 2.36
CA ILE A 44 -2.88 13.53 2.03
C ILE A 44 -2.26 13.00 0.73
N ASP A 45 -2.40 11.71 0.42
CA ASP A 45 -1.85 11.10 -0.80
C ASP A 45 -2.55 11.63 -2.06
N PHE A 46 -3.83 12.00 -1.92
CA PHE A 46 -4.70 12.50 -2.98
C PHE A 46 -4.95 14.01 -2.90
N MET A 47 -4.11 14.76 -2.19
CA MET A 47 -4.35 16.19 -1.91
C MET A 47 -4.56 17.03 -3.18
N VAL A 48 -3.92 16.68 -4.30
CA VAL A 48 -4.06 17.41 -5.56
C VAL A 48 -5.41 17.13 -6.20
N GLN A 49 -5.77 15.85 -6.29
CA GLN A 49 -7.03 15.38 -6.87
C GLN A 49 -8.22 15.92 -6.08
N LEU A 50 -8.13 15.92 -4.74
CA LEU A 50 -9.15 16.46 -3.84
C LEU A 50 -9.29 17.98 -4.00
N ASP A 51 -8.17 18.70 -4.07
CA ASP A 51 -8.17 20.15 -4.27
C ASP A 51 -8.75 20.54 -5.65
N ASP A 52 -8.46 19.75 -6.70
CA ASP A 52 -9.00 19.97 -8.04
C ASP A 52 -10.53 19.81 -8.12
N ILE A 53 -11.14 19.01 -7.23
CA ILE A 53 -12.60 18.86 -7.10
C ILE A 53 -13.20 19.74 -5.98
N GLY A 54 -12.39 20.61 -5.38
CA GLY A 54 -12.83 21.56 -4.34
C GLY A 54 -13.00 20.97 -2.93
N ILE A 55 -12.45 19.78 -2.67
CA ILE A 55 -12.50 19.10 -1.36
C ILE A 55 -11.22 19.38 -0.56
N ASP A 56 -11.37 19.83 0.68
CA ASP A 56 -10.25 19.99 1.60
C ASP A 56 -9.81 18.64 2.18
N PHE A 57 -8.64 18.16 1.77
CA PHE A 57 -8.06 16.90 2.25
C PHE A 57 -7.84 16.84 3.78
N SER A 58 -7.79 17.98 4.48
CA SER A 58 -7.64 18.02 5.94
C SER A 58 -8.95 17.75 6.70
N GLN A 59 -10.09 17.91 6.03
CA GLN A 59 -11.44 17.81 6.61
C GLN A 59 -12.09 16.45 6.38
N ILE A 60 -11.64 15.69 5.38
CA ILE A 60 -12.13 14.34 5.12
C ILE A 60 -11.28 13.30 5.86
N ASN A 61 -11.88 12.18 6.21
CA ASN A 61 -11.17 11.03 6.76
C ASN A 61 -10.88 9.96 5.69
N GLU A 62 -10.13 8.91 6.05
CA GLU A 62 -9.75 7.84 5.11
C GLU A 62 -10.96 7.05 4.57
N TYR A 63 -12.00 6.88 5.38
CA TYR A 63 -13.21 6.17 4.98
C TYR A 63 -14.08 7.03 4.06
N ASP A 64 -14.20 8.33 4.31
CA ASP A 64 -14.90 9.25 3.41
C ASP A 64 -14.23 9.27 2.03
N LEU A 65 -12.89 9.24 2.01
CA LEU A 65 -12.11 9.14 0.77
C LEU A 65 -12.38 7.82 0.03
N PHE A 66 -12.43 6.70 0.76
CA PHE A 66 -12.78 5.41 0.19
C PHE A 66 -14.19 5.42 -0.43
N LEU A 67 -15.19 5.98 0.25
CA LEU A 67 -16.54 6.12 -0.28
C LEU A 67 -16.58 6.98 -1.56
N LEU A 68 -15.79 8.06 -1.62
CA LEU A 68 -15.68 8.91 -2.81
C LEU A 68 -15.15 8.13 -4.02
N PHE A 69 -14.17 7.25 -3.82
CA PHE A 69 -13.59 6.44 -4.88
C PHE A 69 -14.31 5.12 -5.14
N PHE A 70 -15.25 4.73 -4.28
CA PHE A 70 -15.95 3.45 -4.38
C PHE A 70 -16.65 3.28 -5.74
N GLY A 71 -17.22 4.35 -6.29
CA GLY A 71 -17.86 4.31 -7.61
C GLY A 71 -16.91 3.92 -8.74
N ALA A 72 -15.62 4.28 -8.65
CA ALA A 72 -14.61 3.87 -9.61
C ALA A 72 -14.15 2.42 -9.40
N LEU A 73 -14.16 1.93 -8.16
CA LEU A 73 -13.83 0.54 -7.82
C LEU A 73 -14.92 -0.44 -8.23
N LYS A 74 -16.19 -0.02 -8.19
CA LYS A 74 -17.37 -0.86 -8.41
C LYS A 74 -17.34 -1.63 -9.74
N ASN A 75 -16.70 -1.05 -10.76
CA ASN A 75 -16.64 -1.62 -12.12
C ASN A 75 -15.26 -2.21 -12.46
N LYS A 76 -14.32 -2.25 -11.52
CA LYS A 76 -12.99 -2.84 -11.72
C LYS A 76 -12.98 -4.30 -11.29
N ASP A 77 -12.14 -5.10 -11.94
CA ASP A 77 -11.83 -6.44 -11.48
C ASP A 77 -11.01 -6.35 -10.19
N THR A 78 -11.57 -6.85 -9.08
CA THR A 78 -10.92 -6.83 -7.76
C THR A 78 -10.56 -8.23 -7.26
N HIS A 79 -10.58 -9.24 -8.12
CA HIS A 79 -10.33 -10.63 -7.75
C HIS A 79 -8.97 -10.84 -7.07
N LEU A 80 -7.91 -10.15 -7.52
CA LEU A 80 -6.59 -10.22 -6.89
C LEU A 80 -6.52 -9.61 -5.48
N VAL A 81 -7.55 -8.87 -5.06
CA VAL A 81 -7.63 -8.23 -3.74
C VAL A 81 -8.70 -8.86 -2.85
N PHE A 82 -9.91 -9.09 -3.36
CA PHE A 82 -11.03 -9.63 -2.57
C PHE A 82 -11.50 -11.03 -2.99
N GLY A 83 -10.86 -11.65 -4.00
CA GLY A 83 -11.24 -12.96 -4.51
C GLY A 83 -12.63 -12.95 -5.13
N ASP A 84 -13.54 -13.76 -4.60
CA ASP A 84 -14.90 -13.95 -5.13
C ASP A 84 -15.89 -12.84 -4.73
N LEU A 85 -15.45 -11.80 -4.01
CA LEU A 85 -16.31 -10.72 -3.56
C LEU A 85 -16.65 -9.77 -4.72
N ASP A 86 -17.92 -9.67 -5.06
CA ASP A 86 -18.40 -8.79 -6.12
C ASP A 86 -18.77 -7.40 -5.57
N LEU A 87 -17.92 -6.40 -5.82
CA LEU A 87 -18.16 -5.02 -5.40
C LEU A 87 -19.31 -4.35 -6.16
N SER A 88 -19.74 -4.89 -7.31
CA SER A 88 -20.83 -4.33 -8.13
C SER A 88 -22.21 -4.40 -7.44
N LYS A 89 -22.35 -5.27 -6.44
CA LYS A 89 -23.59 -5.47 -5.68
C LYS A 89 -23.77 -4.50 -4.52
N PHE A 90 -22.72 -3.78 -4.15
CA PHE A 90 -22.77 -2.86 -3.02
C PHE A 90 -23.42 -1.52 -3.39
N GLU A 91 -24.25 -1.04 -2.47
CA GLU A 91 -24.90 0.26 -2.54
C GLU A 91 -24.62 1.09 -1.28
N LEU A 92 -24.61 2.41 -1.45
CA LEU A 92 -24.49 3.34 -0.33
C LEU A 92 -25.82 3.37 0.44
N ALA A 93 -25.77 3.01 1.71
CA ALA A 93 -26.90 3.09 2.62
C ALA A 93 -26.54 3.87 3.88
N THR A 94 -27.52 4.50 4.50
CA THR A 94 -27.34 5.14 5.80
C THR A 94 -27.78 4.19 6.88
N ASN A 95 -26.87 3.86 7.81
CA ASN A 95 -27.22 3.02 8.94
C ASN A 95 -28.15 3.80 9.87
N GLN A 96 -29.36 3.27 10.08
CA GLN A 96 -30.41 3.93 10.85
C GLN A 96 -30.08 4.10 12.34
N GLN A 97 -29.14 3.31 12.88
CA GLN A 97 -28.79 3.35 14.31
C GLN A 97 -27.82 4.48 14.66
N ASN A 98 -26.93 4.85 13.75
CA ASN A 98 -25.84 5.81 14.01
C ASN A 98 -25.75 6.94 12.97
N GLY A 99 -26.57 6.91 11.91
CA GLY A 99 -26.58 7.90 10.84
C GLY A 99 -25.34 7.87 9.94
N MET A 100 -24.47 6.87 10.08
CA MET A 100 -23.23 6.77 9.28
C MET A 100 -23.50 6.08 7.93
N THR A 101 -22.81 6.56 6.90
CA THR A 101 -22.84 5.95 5.57
C THR A 101 -22.06 4.64 5.56
N VAL A 102 -22.70 3.58 5.10
CA VAL A 102 -22.14 2.23 4.96
C VAL A 102 -22.37 1.70 3.54
N LEU A 103 -21.54 0.76 3.12
CA LEU A 103 -21.79 0.02 1.89
C LEU A 103 -22.47 -1.30 2.23
N VAL A 104 -23.58 -1.61 1.56
CA VAL A 104 -24.37 -2.81 1.83
C VAL A 104 -24.59 -3.57 0.54
N ASP A 105 -24.31 -4.88 0.57
CA ASP A 105 -24.81 -5.86 -0.37
C ASP A 105 -25.96 -6.62 0.30
N TRP A 106 -27.17 -6.34 -0.18
CA TRP A 106 -28.41 -6.92 0.36
C TRP A 106 -28.59 -8.40 0.00
N GLU A 107 -27.97 -8.88 -1.10
CA GLU A 107 -28.12 -10.27 -1.54
C GLU A 107 -27.34 -11.22 -0.64
N ASN A 108 -26.10 -10.83 -0.32
CA ASN A 108 -25.20 -11.65 0.51
C ASN A 108 -25.17 -11.22 1.98
N ASP A 109 -25.94 -10.19 2.34
CA ASP A 109 -26.00 -9.61 3.68
C ASP A 109 -24.59 -9.18 4.16
N ILE A 110 -23.85 -8.49 3.29
CA ILE A 110 -22.49 -8.00 3.58
C ILE A 110 -22.56 -6.50 3.81
N VAL A 111 -22.05 -6.07 4.96
CA VAL A 111 -21.92 -4.64 5.30
C VAL A 111 -20.45 -4.31 5.40
N ILE A 112 -20.02 -3.28 4.68
CA ILE A 112 -18.70 -2.66 4.85
C ILE A 112 -18.92 -1.31 5.54
N ASP A 113 -18.53 -1.27 6.81
CA ASP A 113 -18.46 -0.06 7.60
C ASP A 113 -17.00 0.44 7.68
N LYS A 114 -16.80 1.53 8.41
CA LYS A 114 -15.47 2.09 8.67
C LYS A 114 -14.52 1.09 9.34
N ALA A 115 -15.00 0.27 10.26
CA ALA A 115 -14.16 -0.67 10.99
C ALA A 115 -13.66 -1.81 10.09
N ILE A 116 -14.53 -2.31 9.20
CA ILE A 116 -14.19 -3.31 8.19
C ILE A 116 -13.21 -2.72 7.17
N HIS A 117 -13.46 -1.50 6.71
CA HIS A 117 -12.53 -0.75 5.87
C HIS A 117 -11.14 -0.65 6.49
N ASP A 118 -11.06 -0.20 7.74
CA ASP A 118 -9.78 -0.05 8.43
C ASP A 118 -9.04 -1.40 8.55
N LYS A 119 -9.77 -2.52 8.75
CA LYS A 119 -9.16 -3.86 8.82
C LYS A 119 -8.53 -4.28 7.49
N PHE A 120 -9.25 -4.21 6.37
CA PHE A 120 -8.67 -4.64 5.09
C PHE A 120 -7.62 -3.66 4.57
N ALA A 121 -7.80 -2.35 4.79
CA ALA A 121 -6.81 -1.34 4.42
C ALA A 121 -5.50 -1.57 5.19
N ASN A 122 -5.57 -1.87 6.48
CA ASN A 122 -4.38 -2.22 7.26
C ASN A 122 -3.76 -3.55 6.80
N ALA A 123 -4.58 -4.56 6.47
CA ALA A 123 -4.07 -5.82 5.94
C ALA A 123 -3.27 -5.60 4.64
N LEU A 124 -3.83 -4.84 3.69
CA LEU A 124 -3.16 -4.48 2.44
C LEU A 124 -1.89 -3.66 2.68
N ARG A 125 -1.92 -2.67 3.59
CA ARG A 125 -0.73 -1.91 3.97
C ARG A 125 0.37 -2.81 4.53
N THR A 126 0.04 -3.81 5.34
CA THR A 126 1.02 -4.79 5.84
C THR A 126 1.57 -5.68 4.71
N ILE A 127 0.71 -6.18 3.81
CA ILE A 127 1.12 -7.02 2.67
C ILE A 127 2.12 -6.28 1.75
N HIS A 128 1.90 -4.98 1.53
CA HIS A 128 2.72 -4.16 0.63
C HIS A 128 3.78 -3.30 1.32
N HIS A 129 3.89 -3.37 2.65
CA HIS A 129 4.74 -2.48 3.47
C HIS A 129 4.49 -0.98 3.24
N TYR A 130 3.23 -0.60 3.04
CA TYR A 130 2.85 0.80 2.94
C TYR A 130 2.73 1.42 4.33
N LYS A 131 3.24 2.64 4.48
CA LYS A 131 3.11 3.41 5.72
C LYS A 131 1.87 4.29 5.64
N LYS A 132 1.08 4.30 6.72
CA LYS A 132 -0.07 5.20 6.84
C LYS A 132 0.42 6.63 7.10
N ASP A 133 0.19 7.54 6.17
CA ASP A 133 0.52 8.96 6.35
C ASP A 133 -0.66 9.72 6.95
N THR A 134 -0.53 10.13 8.21
CA THR A 134 -1.56 10.85 8.97
C THR A 134 -1.23 12.32 9.17
N ARG A 135 -0.19 12.84 8.48
CA ARG A 135 0.22 14.24 8.63
C ARG A 135 -0.91 15.18 8.20
N LYS A 136 -1.09 16.26 8.97
CA LYS A 136 -2.04 17.33 8.66
C LYS A 136 -1.33 18.67 8.59
N PRO A 137 -1.78 19.59 7.71
CA PRO A 137 -1.24 20.94 7.67
C PRO A 137 -1.56 21.68 8.98
N ALA A 138 -0.61 22.48 9.47
CA ALA A 138 -0.81 23.27 10.70
C ALA A 138 -1.64 24.54 10.46
N ASN A 139 -1.56 25.12 9.26
CA ASN A 139 -2.27 26.33 8.87
C ASN A 139 -2.60 26.32 7.36
N LYS A 140 -3.35 27.32 6.91
CA LYS A 140 -3.78 27.45 5.50
C LYS A 140 -2.61 27.58 4.53
N GLU A 141 -1.60 28.39 4.86
CA GLU A 141 -0.42 28.58 4.01
C GLU A 141 0.37 27.27 3.83
N ALA A 142 0.56 26.50 4.91
CA ALA A 142 1.21 25.19 4.84
C ALA A 142 0.42 24.22 3.97
N LYS A 143 -0.92 24.25 4.04
CA LYS A 143 -1.79 23.44 3.19
C LYS A 143 -1.58 23.77 1.71
N GLU A 144 -1.64 25.05 1.35
CA GLU A 144 -1.42 25.51 -0.03
C GLU A 144 -0.04 25.13 -0.55
N TYR A 145 1.00 25.31 0.27
CA TYR A 145 2.37 24.90 -0.06
C TYR A 145 2.49 23.39 -0.29
N MET A 146 1.85 22.56 0.56
CA MET A 146 1.84 21.10 0.40
C MET A 146 1.23 20.70 -0.94
N ILE A 147 0.08 21.29 -1.29
CA ILE A 147 -0.62 21.02 -2.56
C ILE A 147 0.24 21.45 -3.75
N GLU A 148 0.83 22.64 -3.72
CA GLU A 148 1.68 23.12 -4.81
C GLU A 148 2.91 22.22 -5.02
N ARG A 149 3.55 21.82 -3.91
CA ARG A 149 4.68 20.88 -3.93
C ARG A 149 4.26 19.52 -4.48
N ALA A 150 3.09 19.01 -4.10
CA ALA A 150 2.55 17.75 -4.61
C ALA A 150 2.22 17.82 -6.10
N ARG A 151 1.59 18.91 -6.57
CA ARG A 151 1.35 19.18 -8.01
C ARG A 151 2.66 19.15 -8.80
N LYS A 152 3.71 19.83 -8.31
CA LYS A 152 5.05 19.81 -8.93
C LYS A 152 5.65 18.40 -8.96
N LYS A 153 5.51 17.62 -7.88
CA LYS A 153 5.98 16.22 -7.82
C LYS A 153 5.26 15.35 -8.84
N LEU A 154 3.92 15.44 -8.93
CA LEU A 154 3.10 14.70 -9.87
C LEU A 154 3.50 15.00 -11.33
N LYS A 155 3.68 16.28 -11.67
CA LYS A 155 4.16 16.70 -13.01
C LYS A 155 5.53 16.11 -13.34
N ARG A 156 6.46 16.03 -12.37
CA ARG A 156 7.77 15.40 -12.56
C ARG A 156 7.68 13.90 -12.76
N LEU A 157 6.81 13.22 -12.01
CA LEU A 157 6.57 11.77 -12.16
C LEU A 157 6.00 11.45 -13.53
N LYS A 158 4.97 12.19 -13.99
CA LYS A 158 4.40 12.04 -15.34
C LYS A 158 5.45 12.20 -16.45
N ARG A 159 6.45 13.06 -16.26
CA ARG A 159 7.58 13.21 -17.21
C ARG A 159 8.61 12.08 -17.13
N LYS A 160 8.85 11.53 -15.93
CA LYS A 160 9.82 10.45 -15.70
C LYS A 160 9.29 9.07 -16.09
N ASN A 161 7.99 8.85 -15.97
CA ASN A 161 7.34 7.60 -16.33
C ASN A 161 7.24 7.38 -17.86
N ALA A 162 8.12 8.01 -18.64
CA ALA A 162 8.29 7.73 -20.07
C ALA A 162 9.00 6.39 -20.33
N SER A 163 9.54 5.73 -19.31
CA SER A 163 10.05 4.35 -19.46
C SER A 163 8.91 3.35 -19.33
N ASN A 164 8.74 2.50 -20.34
CA ASN A 164 7.70 1.46 -20.39
C ASN A 164 7.93 0.27 -19.44
N ILE A 165 8.95 0.32 -18.57
CA ILE A 165 9.30 -0.81 -17.69
C ILE A 165 8.44 -0.74 -16.43
N SER A 166 7.83 -1.88 -16.09
CA SER A 166 7.05 -2.10 -14.88
C SER A 166 7.86 -1.79 -13.60
N PRO A 167 7.31 -1.07 -12.60
CA PRO A 167 7.96 -0.89 -11.30
C PRO A 167 8.30 -2.21 -10.59
N LEU A 168 7.40 -3.19 -10.63
CA LEU A 168 7.62 -4.52 -10.08
C LEU A 168 8.73 -5.27 -10.83
N GLU A 169 8.74 -5.22 -12.16
CA GLU A 169 9.78 -5.82 -12.99
C GLU A 169 11.16 -5.24 -12.66
N ARG A 170 11.27 -3.91 -12.49
CA ARG A 170 12.53 -3.29 -12.04
C ARG A 170 13.00 -3.84 -10.69
N LYS A 171 12.07 -4.05 -9.75
CA LYS A 171 12.41 -4.64 -8.44
C LYS A 171 12.85 -6.09 -8.60
N ILE A 172 12.16 -6.89 -9.43
CA ILE A 172 12.53 -8.28 -9.69
C ILE A 172 13.94 -8.37 -10.30
N ILE A 173 14.22 -7.58 -11.33
CA ILE A 173 15.55 -7.52 -11.97
C ILE A 173 16.62 -7.14 -10.94
N ALA A 174 16.37 -6.12 -10.10
CA ALA A 174 17.32 -5.73 -9.06
C ALA A 174 17.58 -6.87 -8.07
N MET A 175 16.52 -7.53 -7.59
CA MET A 175 16.65 -8.60 -6.60
C MET A 175 17.33 -9.85 -7.16
N VAL A 176 16.93 -10.33 -8.33
CA VAL A 176 17.52 -11.53 -8.95
C VAL A 176 19.02 -11.36 -9.23
N ASN A 177 19.48 -10.12 -9.46
CA ASN A 177 20.90 -9.82 -9.67
C ASN A 177 21.65 -9.45 -8.37
N THR A 178 21.00 -9.52 -7.21
CA THR A 178 21.62 -9.23 -5.91
C THR A 178 22.11 -10.51 -5.25
N THR A 179 23.34 -10.52 -4.76
CA THR A 179 24.04 -11.71 -4.24
C THR A 179 23.35 -12.42 -3.08
N GLU A 180 22.65 -11.66 -2.24
CA GLU A 180 21.96 -12.15 -1.04
C GLU A 180 20.59 -12.78 -1.37
N TYR A 181 20.06 -12.52 -2.57
CA TYR A 181 18.74 -13.00 -2.96
C TYR A 181 18.83 -14.40 -3.57
N LYS A 182 18.05 -15.33 -3.02
CA LYS A 182 18.20 -16.76 -3.29
C LYS A 182 17.38 -17.28 -4.48
N TYR A 183 16.44 -16.48 -4.98
CA TYR A 183 15.49 -16.91 -6.00
C TYR A 183 15.88 -16.36 -7.38
N ASN A 184 15.64 -17.15 -8.43
CA ASN A 184 15.71 -16.72 -9.82
C ASN A 184 14.36 -16.16 -10.28
N PHE A 185 14.25 -15.75 -11.55
CA PHE A 185 13.02 -15.16 -12.10
C PHE A 185 11.79 -16.05 -11.91
N GLU A 186 11.91 -17.35 -12.18
CA GLU A 186 10.83 -18.32 -12.04
C GLU A 186 10.42 -18.49 -10.57
N GLY A 187 11.40 -18.66 -9.68
CA GLY A 187 11.13 -18.77 -8.24
C GLY A 187 10.52 -17.49 -7.66
N THR A 188 10.95 -16.31 -8.10
CA THR A 188 10.36 -15.03 -7.68
C THR A 188 8.90 -14.93 -8.09
N ARG A 189 8.53 -15.47 -9.26
CA ARG A 189 7.15 -15.47 -9.75
C ARG A 189 6.19 -16.21 -8.81
N GLU A 190 6.66 -17.28 -8.18
CA GLU A 190 5.87 -18.15 -7.28
C GLU A 190 5.68 -17.55 -5.87
N LEU A 191 6.57 -16.64 -5.46
CA LEU A 191 6.48 -15.96 -4.17
C LEU A 191 5.19 -15.15 -4.08
N SER A 192 4.58 -15.14 -2.89
CA SER A 192 3.57 -14.13 -2.59
C SER A 192 4.20 -12.74 -2.63
N ILE A 193 3.42 -11.71 -2.98
CA ILE A 193 3.91 -10.34 -2.99
C ILE A 193 4.44 -9.91 -1.61
N TYR A 194 3.86 -10.45 -0.55
CA TYR A 194 4.33 -10.28 0.82
C TYR A 194 5.74 -10.89 1.00
N GLN A 195 5.93 -12.16 0.64
CA GLN A 195 7.24 -12.83 0.72
C GLN A 195 8.32 -12.10 -0.10
N PHE A 196 7.96 -11.62 -1.29
CA PHE A 196 8.87 -10.86 -2.14
C PHE A 196 9.27 -9.54 -1.48
N ASN A 197 8.31 -8.77 -0.95
CA ASN A 197 8.62 -7.50 -0.28
C ASN A 197 9.40 -7.70 1.02
N GLU A 198 9.11 -8.75 1.81
CA GLU A 198 9.91 -9.12 2.98
C GLU A 198 11.36 -9.43 2.58
N SER A 199 11.56 -10.18 1.48
CA SER A 199 12.90 -10.47 0.96
C SER A 199 13.64 -9.21 0.51
N VAL A 200 12.95 -8.29 -0.17
CA VAL A 200 13.50 -6.98 -0.58
C VAL A 200 13.93 -6.18 0.64
N ASN A 201 13.05 -6.03 1.63
CA ASN A 201 13.33 -5.27 2.84
C ASN A 201 14.47 -5.88 3.65
N GLN A 202 14.54 -7.21 3.74
CA GLN A 202 15.60 -7.91 4.47
C GLN A 202 16.97 -7.71 3.81
N VAL A 203 17.04 -7.75 2.48
CA VAL A 203 18.29 -7.50 1.74
C VAL A 203 18.74 -6.05 1.93
N ILE A 204 17.82 -5.08 1.85
CA ILE A 204 18.13 -3.66 2.09
C ILE A 204 18.66 -3.46 3.52
N ARG A 205 17.96 -3.98 4.53
CA ARG A 205 18.36 -3.84 5.94
C ARG A 205 19.73 -4.46 6.21
N LYS A 206 19.98 -5.66 5.67
CA LYS A 206 21.28 -6.31 5.81
C LYS A 206 22.39 -5.47 5.18
N ASN A 207 22.18 -4.95 3.97
CA ASN A 207 23.16 -4.11 3.30
C ASN A 207 23.41 -2.79 4.06
N GLU A 208 22.37 -2.18 4.62
CA GLU A 208 22.50 -0.99 5.48
C GLU A 208 23.28 -1.30 6.76
N HIS A 209 22.97 -2.41 7.43
CA HIS A 209 23.70 -2.90 8.60
C HIS A 209 25.18 -3.14 8.28
N ASP A 210 25.48 -3.88 7.22
CA ASP A 210 26.85 -4.24 6.84
C ASP A 210 27.66 -2.97 6.52
N ASN A 211 27.09 -2.03 5.75
CA ASN A 211 27.72 -0.74 5.47
C ASN A 211 27.96 0.10 6.74
N ALA A 212 27.01 0.11 7.67
CA ALA A 212 27.17 0.81 8.94
C ALA A 212 28.28 0.18 9.79
N MET A 213 28.34 -1.16 9.86
CA MET A 213 29.40 -1.90 10.57
C MET A 213 30.77 -1.70 9.92
N TYR A 214 30.85 -1.66 8.58
CA TYR A 214 32.09 -1.29 7.89
C TYR A 214 32.55 0.12 8.26
N GLY A 215 31.64 1.08 8.34
CA GLY A 215 31.94 2.44 8.80
C GLY A 215 32.44 2.50 10.25
N VAL A 216 31.90 1.66 11.13
CA VAL A 216 32.41 1.51 12.51
C VAL A 216 33.81 0.91 12.51
N TYR A 217 34.02 -0.16 11.73
CA TYR A 217 35.32 -0.82 11.61
C TYR A 217 36.40 0.13 11.06
N MET A 218 36.06 0.95 10.07
CA MET A 218 36.95 1.97 9.50
C MET A 218 37.15 3.20 10.40
N GLY A 219 36.43 3.29 11.53
CA GLY A 219 36.52 4.41 12.46
C GLY A 219 35.84 5.70 11.97
N THR A 220 35.07 5.65 10.87
CA THR A 220 34.33 6.81 10.34
C THR A 220 33.01 7.05 11.06
N LEU A 221 32.46 6.02 11.69
CA LEU A 221 31.21 6.08 12.47
C LEU A 221 31.43 5.54 13.89
N LYS A 222 30.68 6.08 14.86
CA LYS A 222 30.60 5.51 16.21
C LYS A 222 29.37 4.63 16.32
N ILE A 223 29.50 3.52 17.03
CA ILE A 223 28.38 2.59 17.24
C ILE A 223 27.20 3.23 17.98
N SER A 224 27.45 4.21 18.84
CA SER A 224 26.42 4.99 19.56
C SER A 224 25.49 5.77 18.64
N ASP A 225 25.96 6.09 17.43
CA ASP A 225 25.28 6.97 16.50
C ASP A 225 24.44 6.15 15.50
N ILE A 226 24.54 4.81 15.55
CA ILE A 226 23.79 3.90 14.68
C ILE A 226 22.39 3.69 15.25
N PRO A 227 21.33 3.94 14.46
CA PRO A 227 19.96 3.62 14.87
C PRO A 227 19.82 2.13 15.21
N LYS A 228 19.08 1.80 16.27
CA LYS A 228 18.84 0.40 16.67
C LYS A 228 18.29 -0.47 15.54
N GLU A 229 17.43 0.09 14.70
CA GLU A 229 16.84 -0.59 13.55
C GLU A 229 17.87 -1.01 12.49
N VAL A 230 18.97 -0.26 12.38
CA VAL A 230 20.08 -0.59 11.48
C VAL A 230 21.05 -1.55 12.16
N ALA A 231 21.21 -1.47 13.49
CA ALA A 231 22.07 -2.37 14.26
C ALA A 231 21.48 -3.78 14.42
N ASP A 232 20.15 -3.92 14.47
CA ASP A 232 19.46 -5.19 14.53
C ASP A 232 18.79 -5.51 13.19
N TRP A 233 19.53 -6.22 12.34
CA TRP A 233 19.10 -6.53 10.97
C TRP A 233 18.10 -7.70 10.88
N ILE A 234 17.84 -8.43 11.97
CA ILE A 234 16.94 -9.61 11.97
C ILE A 234 15.50 -9.21 12.34
N SER A 235 15.34 -8.19 13.16
CA SER A 235 14.03 -7.80 13.69
C SER A 235 13.11 -7.20 12.64
N ASN A 236 11.92 -7.78 12.49
CA ASN A 236 10.80 -7.20 11.75
C ASN A 236 9.93 -6.37 12.71
N ASN A 237 10.15 -5.04 12.71
CA ASN A 237 9.23 -4.06 13.32
C ASN A 237 7.94 -3.94 12.50
#